data_AF-A0A372L7B4-F1
#
_entry.id   AF-A0A372L7B4-F1
#
_cell.length_a   1.000
_cell.length_b   1.000
_cell.length_c   1.000
_cell.angle_alpha   90.00
_cell.angle_beta   90.00
_cell.angle_gamma   90.00
#
_symmetry.space_group_name_H-M   'P 1'
#
loop_
_entity.id
_entity.type
_entity.pdbx_description
1 polymer ?
#
loop_
_entity_poly.entity_id
_entity_poly.type
_entity_poly.pdbx_seq_one_letter_code
_entity_poly.pdbx_strand_id
1 'polypeptide(L)'
;MSKLKILLFVIVSLLVVTGFIKSSKAELEINDTVVKPKFHVDSKENMQGIAYSNGHMYIGFDIGKDRGRIRQYTLTGKLVKTTAPLKTGHTAELDVRNKNGRLYVANGGGKNPLKIHEVDVSKNKITDTLHLDNLGNSGLLAVDNDRDRLIIHSAKNDKGTPLFSITDFNGKILKQFKIPYQGVPQGLEHHNGKIYFYTNSKITVIDEKGNILKTHKLKIKGESQGITVVDDKKPYIAVAYDEPHRIFELK
;
A
#
# COMPACT_ATOMS: atom_id res chain seq x y z
N MET A 1 -19.49 50.24 -47.23
CA MET A 1 -19.83 48.85 -46.80
C MET A 1 -18.89 47.92 -47.55
N SER A 2 -18.07 47.00 -47.01
CA SER A 2 -18.03 46.34 -45.71
C SER A 2 -16.58 45.87 -45.42
N LYS A 3 -15.89 46.52 -44.47
CA LYS A 3 -14.60 46.05 -43.91
C LYS A 3 -14.85 45.15 -42.68
N LEU A 4 -15.53 44.02 -42.86
CA LEU A 4 -15.93 43.15 -41.75
C LEU A 4 -15.85 41.65 -42.08
N LYS A 5 -14.76 41.20 -42.73
CA LYS A 5 -14.57 39.76 -43.04
C LYS A 5 -13.17 39.20 -42.80
N ILE A 6 -12.25 39.93 -42.17
CA ILE A 6 -10.84 39.47 -42.01
C ILE A 6 -10.43 39.28 -40.53
N LEU A 7 -11.33 39.48 -39.57
CA LEU A 7 -11.01 39.35 -38.13
C LEU A 7 -11.74 38.19 -37.44
N LEU A 8 -11.95 37.06 -38.13
CA LEU A 8 -12.58 35.88 -37.54
C LEU A 8 -11.86 34.56 -37.81
N PHE A 9 -10.62 34.60 -38.34
CA PHE A 9 -9.83 33.39 -38.60
C PHE A 9 -8.53 33.27 -37.79
N VAL A 10 -8.19 34.28 -36.97
CA VAL A 10 -6.94 34.27 -36.18
C VAL A 10 -7.20 33.99 -34.68
N ILE A 11 -8.45 33.98 -34.22
CA ILE A 11 -8.80 33.72 -32.81
C ILE A 11 -9.22 32.24 -32.57
N VAL A 12 -9.41 31.44 -33.62
CA VAL A 12 -9.75 30.00 -33.47
C VAL A 12 -8.50 29.11 -33.37
N SER A 13 -7.32 29.61 -33.70
CA SER A 13 -6.06 28.85 -33.61
C SER A 13 -5.34 28.97 -32.26
N LEU A 14 -5.85 29.78 -31.33
CA LEU A 14 -5.23 29.98 -30.01
C LEU A 14 -5.87 29.15 -28.88
N LEU A 15 -6.87 28.31 -29.20
CA LEU A 15 -7.79 27.76 -28.19
C LEU A 15 -7.81 26.23 -28.03
N VAL A 16 -6.91 25.48 -28.68
CA VAL A 16 -6.76 24.04 -28.40
C VAL A 16 -5.30 23.62 -28.35
N VAL A 17 -4.48 24.41 -27.64
CA VAL A 17 -3.34 23.84 -26.90
C VAL A 17 -3.63 24.05 -25.42
N THR A 18 -4.80 23.57 -24.97
CA THR A 18 -4.89 23.03 -23.60
C THR A 18 -4.04 21.77 -23.60
N GLY A 19 -2.72 21.96 -23.65
CA GLY A 19 -1.77 20.94 -23.31
C GLY A 19 -2.24 20.43 -21.98
N PHE A 20 -2.67 19.17 -21.95
CA PHE A 20 -2.72 18.40 -20.74
C PHE A 20 -1.29 18.45 -20.20
N ILE A 21 -0.99 19.48 -19.41
CA ILE A 21 0.12 19.46 -18.49
C ILE A 21 -0.28 18.35 -17.53
N LYS A 22 0.03 17.11 -17.92
CA LYS A 22 0.16 16.02 -16.98
C LYS A 22 1.16 16.56 -15.98
N SER A 23 0.64 17.03 -14.85
CA SER A 23 1.44 17.18 -13.66
C SER A 23 2.07 15.81 -13.45
N SER A 24 3.32 15.67 -13.87
CA SER A 24 4.08 14.48 -13.59
C SER A 24 4.32 14.56 -12.10
N LYS A 25 3.45 13.92 -11.30
CA LYS A 25 3.73 13.69 -9.89
C LYS A 25 5.14 13.12 -9.82
N ALA A 26 6.02 13.80 -9.08
CA ALA A 26 7.43 13.43 -9.02
C ALA A 26 7.55 11.96 -8.60
N GLU A 27 8.49 11.25 -9.21
CA GLU A 27 8.78 9.88 -8.80
C GLU A 27 9.33 9.88 -7.37
N LEU A 28 8.83 8.97 -6.54
CA LEU A 28 9.40 8.75 -5.21
C LEU A 28 10.84 8.24 -5.35
N GLU A 29 11.79 9.04 -4.89
CA GLU A 29 13.16 8.58 -4.75
C GLU A 29 13.25 7.64 -3.54
N ILE A 30 13.99 6.53 -3.71
CA ILE A 30 14.28 5.57 -2.64
C ILE A 30 15.79 5.55 -2.45
N ASN A 31 16.27 6.22 -1.40
CA ASN A 31 17.63 6.08 -0.91
C ASN A 31 17.72 4.83 -0.04
N ASP A 32 18.58 3.92 -0.47
CA ASP A 32 18.88 2.65 0.20
C ASP A 32 19.79 2.81 1.43
N THR A 33 20.28 4.03 1.68
CA THR A 33 21.16 4.37 2.79
C THR A 33 20.36 4.95 3.96
N VAL A 34 19.76 4.05 4.74
CA VAL A 34 19.02 4.42 5.96
C VAL A 34 19.88 4.18 7.18
N VAL A 35 20.04 5.21 8.02
CA VAL A 35 20.97 5.14 9.17
C VAL A 35 20.26 5.13 10.52
N LYS A 36 19.05 5.71 10.64
CA LYS A 36 18.32 5.81 11.91
C LYS A 36 16.81 5.60 11.76
N PRO A 37 16.14 4.93 12.73
CA PRO A 37 14.68 4.85 12.76
C PRO A 37 14.04 6.23 12.87
N LYS A 38 12.87 6.39 12.24
CA LYS A 38 12.00 7.55 12.42
C LYS A 38 11.38 7.54 13.83
N PHE A 39 10.91 6.39 14.28
CA PHE A 39 10.49 6.15 15.66
C PHE A 39 10.48 4.65 16.01
N HIS A 40 10.49 4.36 17.30
CA HIS A 40 10.30 3.01 17.85
C HIS A 40 8.83 2.78 18.20
N VAL A 41 8.39 1.53 18.05
CA VAL A 41 7.03 1.11 18.38
C VAL A 41 7.10 0.28 19.66
N ASP A 42 6.58 0.82 20.76
CA ASP A 42 6.55 0.11 22.05
C ASP A 42 5.42 -0.94 22.05
N SER A 43 5.75 -2.15 21.61
CA SER A 43 4.85 -3.30 21.60
C SER A 43 5.66 -4.60 21.68
N LYS A 44 5.05 -5.64 22.26
CA LYS A 44 5.54 -7.03 22.20
C LYS A 44 4.69 -7.91 21.28
N GLU A 45 3.60 -7.38 20.73
CA GLU A 45 2.76 -8.08 19.75
C GLU A 45 3.54 -8.20 18.43
N ASN A 46 3.24 -9.23 17.62
CA ASN A 46 3.91 -9.45 16.35
C ASN A 46 3.48 -8.36 15.34
N MET A 47 4.36 -7.40 15.05
CA MET A 47 4.09 -6.32 14.10
C MET A 47 3.99 -6.90 12.70
N GLN A 48 3.06 -6.38 11.90
CA GLN A 48 2.79 -6.84 10.54
C GLN A 48 2.71 -5.61 9.64
N GLY A 49 1.69 -5.47 8.79
CA GLY A 49 1.60 -4.34 7.85
C GLY A 49 1.49 -2.96 8.49
N ILE A 50 1.72 -1.93 7.66
CA ILE A 50 1.60 -0.51 8.04
C ILE A 50 0.85 0.25 6.95
N ALA A 51 0.11 1.29 7.34
CA ALA A 51 -0.58 2.18 6.41
C ALA A 51 -0.49 3.63 6.86
N TYR A 52 -0.56 4.58 5.95
CA TYR A 52 -0.61 6.00 6.27
C TYR A 52 -1.92 6.64 5.82
N SER A 53 -2.51 7.49 6.66
CA SER A 53 -3.56 8.42 6.24
C SER A 53 -3.73 9.56 7.22
N ASN A 54 -4.01 10.77 6.70
CA ASN A 54 -4.38 11.95 7.48
C ASN A 54 -3.40 12.26 8.63
N GLY A 55 -2.09 12.23 8.36
CA GLY A 55 -1.06 12.54 9.36
C GLY A 55 -0.81 11.43 10.40
N HIS A 56 -1.39 10.25 10.20
CA HIS A 56 -1.27 9.12 11.11
C HIS A 56 -0.71 7.88 10.44
N MET A 57 0.12 7.15 11.18
CA MET A 57 0.57 5.82 10.83
C MET A 57 -0.32 4.79 11.53
N TYR A 58 -0.86 3.84 10.78
CA TYR A 58 -1.59 2.68 11.29
C TYR A 58 -0.66 1.48 11.22
N ILE A 59 -0.59 0.71 12.30
CA ILE A 59 0.24 -0.48 12.39
C ILE A 59 -0.65 -1.65 12.80
N GLY A 60 -0.62 -2.71 12.00
CA GLY A 60 -1.27 -3.98 12.30
C GLY A 60 -0.37 -4.87 13.13
N PHE A 61 -1.00 -5.64 14.02
CA PHE A 61 -0.33 -6.66 14.82
C PHE A 61 -1.11 -7.97 14.74
N ASP A 62 -0.40 -9.08 14.52
CA ASP A 62 -0.93 -10.41 14.81
C ASP A 62 -0.81 -10.67 16.32
N ILE A 63 -1.95 -10.95 16.95
CA ILE A 63 -2.04 -11.22 18.39
C ILE A 63 -2.43 -12.66 18.68
N GLY A 64 -2.36 -13.53 17.68
CA GLY A 64 -2.68 -14.95 17.73
C GLY A 64 -4.18 -15.24 17.69
N LYS A 65 -4.50 -16.55 17.60
CA LYS A 65 -5.89 -17.06 17.55
C LYS A 65 -6.73 -16.45 16.43
N ASP A 66 -6.11 -16.21 15.27
CA ASP A 66 -6.74 -15.62 14.08
C ASP A 66 -7.30 -14.20 14.33
N ARG A 67 -6.61 -13.44 15.19
CA ARG A 67 -6.99 -12.08 15.54
C ARG A 67 -5.82 -11.13 15.36
N GLY A 68 -6.17 -9.93 14.92
CA GLY A 68 -5.25 -8.81 14.88
C GLY A 68 -5.69 -7.64 15.74
N ARG A 69 -4.78 -6.69 15.88
CA ARG A 69 -5.00 -5.40 16.53
C ARG A 69 -4.40 -4.31 15.67
N ILE A 70 -5.08 -3.18 15.54
CA ILE A 70 -4.58 -2.03 14.79
C ILE A 70 -4.34 -0.89 15.77
N ARG A 71 -3.18 -0.27 15.68
CA ARG A 71 -2.80 0.89 16.47
C ARG A 71 -2.51 2.07 15.56
N GLN A 72 -3.02 3.23 15.95
CA GLN A 72 -2.81 4.50 15.27
C GLN A 72 -1.75 5.30 16.03
N TYR A 73 -0.75 5.81 15.32
CA TYR A 73 0.36 6.59 15.83
C TYR A 73 0.42 7.95 15.12
N THR A 74 0.95 8.95 15.81
CA THR A 74 1.48 10.16 15.14
C THR A 74 2.72 9.79 14.33
N LEU A 75 3.12 10.65 13.39
CA LEU A 75 4.39 10.47 12.65
C LEU A 75 5.66 10.54 13.53
N THR A 76 5.52 10.96 14.80
CA THR A 76 6.58 10.95 15.81
C THR A 76 6.58 9.70 16.68
N GLY A 77 5.65 8.76 16.45
CA GLY A 77 5.56 7.50 17.20
C GLY A 77 4.73 7.56 18.49
N LYS A 78 3.99 8.66 18.74
CA LYS A 78 3.06 8.72 19.88
C LYS A 78 1.82 7.90 19.55
N LEU A 79 1.49 6.93 20.40
CA LEU A 79 0.25 6.17 20.30
C LEU A 79 -0.96 7.09 20.49
N VAL A 80 -1.90 7.03 19.55
CA VAL A 80 -3.14 7.82 19.55
C VAL A 80 -4.34 6.95 19.93
N LYS A 81 -4.47 5.80 19.28
CA LYS A 81 -5.63 4.91 19.44
C LYS A 81 -5.26 3.46 19.18
N THR A 82 -6.02 2.56 19.78
CA THR A 82 -5.88 1.11 19.62
C THR A 82 -7.27 0.50 19.41
N THR A 83 -7.42 -0.42 18.45
CA THR A 83 -8.63 -1.23 18.32
C THR A 83 -8.67 -2.31 19.41
N ALA A 84 -9.86 -2.84 19.70
CA ALA A 84 -9.97 -4.17 20.31
C ALA A 84 -9.42 -5.24 19.35
N PRO A 85 -9.17 -6.46 19.83
CA PRO A 85 -8.88 -7.61 18.98
C PRO A 85 -9.97 -7.81 17.91
N LEU A 86 -9.62 -7.75 16.63
CA LEU A 86 -10.51 -7.99 15.49
C LEU A 86 -10.18 -9.34 14.84
N LYS A 87 -11.14 -9.96 14.16
CA LYS A 87 -10.93 -11.22 13.41
C LYS A 87 -10.29 -10.94 12.04
N THR A 88 -9.13 -10.31 12.04
CA THR A 88 -8.38 -9.93 10.82
C THR A 88 -7.31 -10.95 10.46
N GLY A 89 -7.23 -12.09 11.16
CA GLY A 89 -6.17 -13.08 10.96
C GLY A 89 -4.78 -12.52 11.23
N HIS A 90 -3.83 -12.84 10.34
CA HIS A 90 -2.43 -12.41 10.47
C HIS A 90 -2.27 -10.89 10.33
N THR A 91 -3.25 -10.17 9.76
CA THR A 91 -3.15 -8.71 9.57
C THR A 91 -1.89 -8.35 8.75
N ALA A 92 -1.62 -9.17 7.72
CA ALA A 92 -0.38 -9.18 6.96
C ALA A 92 -0.11 -7.87 6.20
N GLU A 93 -1.16 -7.15 5.84
CA GLU A 93 -1.05 -5.84 5.17
C GLU A 93 -2.23 -4.94 5.52
N LEU A 94 -1.99 -3.63 5.48
CA LEU A 94 -3.01 -2.60 5.63
C LEU A 94 -2.85 -1.54 4.55
N ASP A 95 -3.96 -1.01 4.06
CA ASP A 95 -3.93 0.23 3.28
C ASP A 95 -5.24 1.01 3.47
N VAL A 96 -5.22 2.31 3.20
CA VAL A 96 -6.36 3.21 3.39
C VAL A 96 -6.98 3.57 2.06
N ARG A 97 -8.31 3.42 1.99
CA ARG A 97 -9.10 3.99 0.90
C ARG A 97 -9.56 5.39 1.27
N ASN A 98 -8.97 6.40 0.63
CA ASN A 98 -9.23 7.82 0.91
C ASN A 98 -10.70 8.20 0.74
N LYS A 99 -11.40 7.58 -0.21
CA LYS A 99 -12.82 7.86 -0.50
C LYS A 99 -13.76 7.63 0.69
N ASN A 100 -13.46 6.67 1.57
CA ASN A 100 -14.30 6.36 2.73
C ASN A 100 -13.53 6.37 4.07
N GLY A 101 -12.22 6.61 4.05
CA GLY A 101 -11.35 6.66 5.22
C GLY A 101 -11.25 5.32 5.96
N ARG A 102 -11.53 4.19 5.29
CA ARG A 102 -11.45 2.84 5.87
C ARG A 102 -10.08 2.22 5.63
N LEU A 103 -9.66 1.41 6.59
CA LEU A 103 -8.54 0.49 6.39
C LEU A 103 -9.07 -0.76 5.69
N TYR A 104 -8.33 -1.22 4.70
CA TYR A 104 -8.47 -2.55 4.13
C TYR A 104 -7.31 -3.38 4.67
N VAL A 105 -7.61 -4.59 5.15
CA VAL A 105 -6.66 -5.42 5.89
C VAL A 105 -6.60 -6.81 5.28
N ALA A 106 -5.42 -7.23 4.81
CA ALA A 106 -5.22 -8.58 4.29
C ALA A 106 -5.00 -9.54 5.46
N ASN A 107 -5.69 -10.67 5.45
CA ASN A 107 -5.57 -11.65 6.52
C ASN A 107 -4.31 -12.54 6.45
N GLY A 108 -3.56 -12.49 5.34
CA GLY A 108 -2.46 -13.34 4.85
C GLY A 108 -1.78 -14.39 5.78
N GLY A 109 -0.50 -14.68 5.55
CA GLY A 109 0.26 -15.66 6.35
C GLY A 109 0.22 -17.12 5.85
N GLY A 110 -0.10 -17.35 4.58
CA GLY A 110 0.20 -18.60 3.85
C GLY A 110 -0.65 -19.84 4.18
N LYS A 111 -1.43 -19.81 5.27
CA LYS A 111 -2.26 -20.94 5.73
C LYS A 111 -3.74 -20.77 5.45
N ASN A 112 -4.27 -19.58 5.69
CA ASN A 112 -5.69 -19.29 5.59
C ASN A 112 -6.05 -18.81 4.19
N PRO A 113 -7.24 -19.14 3.66
CA PRO A 113 -7.72 -18.54 2.42
C PRO A 113 -7.72 -17.02 2.48
N LEU A 114 -7.36 -16.38 1.37
CA LEU A 114 -7.22 -14.93 1.29
C LEU A 114 -8.55 -14.20 1.48
N LYS A 115 -8.56 -13.26 2.42
CA LYS A 115 -9.66 -12.34 2.71
C LYS A 115 -9.11 -10.93 2.89
N ILE A 116 -9.88 -9.95 2.47
CA ILE A 116 -9.63 -8.55 2.74
C ILE A 116 -10.76 -8.01 3.62
N HIS A 117 -10.42 -7.53 4.81
CA HIS A 117 -11.39 -6.96 5.74
C HIS A 117 -11.42 -5.44 5.59
N GLU A 118 -12.61 -4.88 5.39
CA GLU A 118 -12.81 -3.43 5.56
C GLU A 118 -12.98 -3.15 7.05
N VAL A 119 -12.17 -2.25 7.61
CA VAL A 119 -12.13 -1.93 9.04
C VAL A 119 -12.43 -0.46 9.27
N ASP A 120 -13.43 -0.22 10.10
CA ASP A 120 -13.70 1.07 10.72
C ASP A 120 -12.97 1.16 12.07
N VAL A 121 -11.78 1.75 12.09
CA VAL A 121 -10.98 1.95 13.31
C VAL A 121 -11.72 2.84 14.32
N SER A 122 -12.53 3.79 13.84
CA SER A 122 -13.27 4.70 14.73
C SER A 122 -14.30 3.94 15.55
N LYS A 123 -15.02 3.01 14.90
CA LYS A 123 -16.07 2.16 15.49
C LYS A 123 -15.55 0.81 15.98
N ASN A 124 -14.25 0.55 15.85
CA ASN A 124 -13.60 -0.67 16.32
C ASN A 124 -14.27 -1.95 15.77
N LYS A 125 -14.52 -2.00 14.46
CA LYS A 125 -15.21 -3.14 13.84
C LYS A 125 -14.79 -3.37 12.39
N ILE A 126 -14.92 -4.62 11.97
CA ILE A 126 -14.94 -5.01 10.56
C ILE A 126 -16.32 -4.63 10.01
N THR A 127 -16.36 -3.83 8.94
CA THR A 127 -17.60 -3.38 8.29
C THR A 127 -17.99 -4.24 7.10
N ASP A 128 -17.00 -4.84 6.43
CA ASP A 128 -17.20 -5.74 5.30
C ASP A 128 -16.04 -6.72 5.18
N THR A 129 -16.22 -7.80 4.41
CA THR A 129 -15.15 -8.75 4.09
C THR A 129 -15.27 -9.21 2.66
N LEU A 130 -14.21 -8.94 1.90
CA LEU A 130 -14.05 -9.46 0.56
C LEU A 130 -13.39 -10.85 0.61
N HIS A 131 -14.07 -11.81 0.01
CA HIS A 131 -13.65 -13.21 -0.08
C HIS A 131 -12.91 -13.45 -1.39
N LEU A 132 -11.60 -13.72 -1.30
CA LEU A 132 -10.71 -13.95 -2.44
C LEU A 132 -10.04 -15.32 -2.35
N ASP A 133 -10.74 -16.30 -1.79
CA ASP A 133 -10.24 -17.64 -1.50
C ASP A 133 -9.69 -18.34 -2.76
N ASN A 134 -10.23 -17.99 -3.93
CA ASN A 134 -9.78 -18.48 -5.24
C ASN A 134 -8.40 -17.96 -5.68
N LEU A 135 -7.84 -16.95 -5.02
CA LEU A 135 -6.54 -16.36 -5.36
C LEU A 135 -5.37 -16.98 -4.58
N GLY A 136 -5.63 -17.74 -3.52
CA GLY A 136 -4.63 -18.44 -2.72
C GLY A 136 -4.72 -18.16 -1.21
N ASN A 137 -3.61 -18.44 -0.51
CA ASN A 137 -3.55 -18.41 0.96
C ASN A 137 -2.53 -17.41 1.52
N SER A 138 -1.59 -16.96 0.70
CA SER A 138 -0.71 -15.84 1.04
C SER A 138 -1.21 -14.65 0.26
N GLY A 139 -1.42 -13.51 0.92
CA GLY A 139 -1.80 -12.31 0.21
C GLY A 139 -1.59 -11.02 1.00
N LEU A 140 -1.31 -9.99 0.22
CA LEU A 140 -1.12 -8.59 0.64
C LEU A 140 -2.04 -7.73 -0.23
N LEU A 141 -2.29 -6.49 0.17
CA LEU A 141 -3.13 -5.56 -0.58
C LEU A 141 -2.46 -4.19 -0.69
N ALA A 142 -2.80 -3.46 -1.74
CA ALA A 142 -2.66 -2.01 -1.82
C ALA A 142 -3.93 -1.41 -2.43
N VAL A 143 -4.19 -0.14 -2.17
CA VAL A 143 -5.33 0.62 -2.64
C VAL A 143 -4.85 1.66 -3.66
N ASP A 144 -5.26 1.46 -4.91
CA ASP A 144 -5.11 2.46 -5.97
C ASP A 144 -6.16 3.56 -5.77
N ASN A 145 -5.84 4.52 -4.92
CA ASN A 145 -6.72 5.63 -4.57
C ASN A 145 -7.05 6.55 -5.76
N ASP A 146 -6.17 6.64 -6.76
CA ASP A 146 -6.39 7.46 -7.97
C ASP A 146 -7.50 6.88 -8.86
N ARG A 147 -7.72 5.55 -8.83
CA ARG A 147 -8.71 4.88 -9.68
C ARG A 147 -9.78 4.09 -8.91
N ASP A 148 -9.75 4.16 -7.59
CA ASP A 148 -10.68 3.49 -6.67
C ASP A 148 -10.69 1.96 -6.85
N ARG A 149 -9.51 1.33 -6.81
CA ARG A 149 -9.31 -0.12 -7.03
C ARG A 149 -8.39 -0.74 -5.97
N LEU A 150 -8.38 -2.06 -5.91
CA LEU A 150 -7.46 -2.86 -5.08
C LEU A 150 -6.41 -3.53 -5.96
N ILE A 151 -5.18 -3.62 -5.44
CA ILE A 151 -4.10 -4.42 -6.00
C ILE A 151 -3.80 -5.51 -4.99
N ILE A 152 -3.96 -6.75 -5.41
CA ILE A 152 -3.82 -7.92 -4.55
C ILE A 152 -2.59 -8.69 -5.02
N HIS A 153 -1.61 -8.84 -4.13
CA HIS A 153 -0.62 -9.89 -4.27
C HIS A 153 -1.21 -11.17 -3.70
N SER A 154 -1.07 -12.29 -4.41
CA SER A 154 -1.42 -13.60 -3.90
C SER A 154 -0.48 -14.71 -4.34
N ALA A 155 -0.43 -15.79 -3.56
CA ALA A 155 0.25 -17.02 -3.90
C ALA A 155 -0.34 -18.23 -3.17
N LYS A 156 -0.03 -19.45 -3.66
CA LYS A 156 -0.45 -20.71 -3.01
C LYS A 156 0.11 -20.82 -1.58
N ASN A 157 1.31 -20.30 -1.35
CA ASN A 157 2.00 -20.17 -0.07
C ASN A 157 3.07 -19.07 -0.22
N ASP A 158 3.83 -18.76 0.84
CA ASP A 158 4.78 -17.64 0.86
C ASP A 158 6.00 -17.81 -0.09
N LYS A 159 6.16 -18.99 -0.69
CA LYS A 159 7.20 -19.30 -1.68
C LYS A 159 6.64 -19.60 -3.07
N GLY A 160 5.33 -19.45 -3.25
CA GLY A 160 4.67 -19.67 -4.54
C GLY A 160 5.00 -18.58 -5.55
N THR A 161 4.70 -18.84 -6.84
CA THR A 161 4.80 -17.80 -7.87
C THR A 161 3.84 -16.65 -7.56
N PRO A 162 4.32 -15.41 -7.42
CA PRO A 162 3.46 -14.27 -7.16
C PRO A 162 2.47 -14.03 -8.30
N LEU A 163 1.19 -13.91 -7.94
CA LEU A 163 0.10 -13.46 -8.81
C LEU A 163 -0.35 -12.08 -8.33
N PHE A 164 -0.41 -11.12 -9.23
CA PHE A 164 -0.96 -9.80 -8.97
C PHE A 164 -2.32 -9.71 -9.64
N SER A 165 -3.33 -9.31 -8.88
CA SER A 165 -4.69 -9.09 -9.36
C SER A 165 -5.12 -7.65 -9.08
N ILE A 166 -5.51 -6.92 -10.11
CA ILE A 166 -6.19 -5.63 -9.94
C ILE A 166 -7.68 -5.92 -9.91
N THR A 167 -8.34 -5.51 -8.84
CA THR A 167 -9.75 -5.80 -8.58
C THR A 167 -10.51 -4.53 -8.22
N ASP A 168 -11.83 -4.53 -8.38
CA ASP A 168 -12.67 -3.54 -7.70
C ASP A 168 -12.92 -3.95 -6.24
N PHE A 169 -13.58 -3.07 -5.47
CA PHE A 169 -13.92 -3.34 -4.07
C PHE A 169 -15.04 -4.40 -3.88
N ASN A 170 -15.59 -4.95 -4.95
CA ASN A 170 -16.48 -6.12 -4.92
C ASN A 170 -15.74 -7.43 -5.26
N GLY A 171 -14.43 -7.38 -5.48
CA GLY A 171 -13.60 -8.53 -5.86
C GLY A 171 -13.64 -8.90 -7.32
N LYS A 172 -14.27 -8.10 -8.19
CA LYS A 172 -14.24 -8.35 -9.63
C LYS A 172 -12.81 -8.12 -10.13
N ILE A 173 -12.21 -9.17 -10.66
CA ILE A 173 -10.88 -9.12 -11.26
C ILE A 173 -10.95 -8.35 -12.59
N LEU A 174 -10.18 -7.27 -12.68
CA LEU A 174 -10.07 -6.42 -13.86
C LEU A 174 -8.83 -6.76 -14.70
N LYS A 175 -7.76 -7.16 -14.02
CA LYS A 175 -6.48 -7.52 -14.65
C LYS A 175 -5.69 -8.48 -13.77
N GLN A 176 -4.93 -9.38 -14.38
CA GLN A 176 -3.95 -10.20 -13.68
C GLN A 176 -2.64 -10.28 -14.43
N PHE A 177 -1.55 -10.46 -13.68
CA PHE A 177 -0.23 -10.77 -14.23
C PHE A 177 0.61 -11.49 -13.18
N LYS A 178 1.64 -12.21 -13.62
CA LYS A 178 2.61 -12.88 -12.76
C LYS A 178 3.96 -12.23 -12.90
N ILE A 179 4.77 -12.32 -11.85
CA ILE A 179 6.19 -11.98 -11.90
C ILE A 179 7.03 -13.14 -11.34
N PRO A 180 8.34 -13.21 -11.66
CA PRO A 180 9.24 -14.14 -10.99
C PRO A 180 9.25 -13.91 -9.48
N TYR A 181 9.46 -14.97 -8.70
CA TYR A 181 9.54 -14.90 -7.24
C TYR A 181 10.61 -13.88 -6.80
N GLN A 182 10.21 -12.96 -5.92
CA GLN A 182 11.08 -11.88 -5.43
C GLN A 182 11.56 -12.09 -3.99
N GLY A 183 11.02 -13.06 -3.26
CA GLY A 183 11.25 -13.23 -1.84
C GLY A 183 9.94 -13.43 -1.10
N VAL A 184 10.02 -13.64 0.21
CA VAL A 184 8.86 -13.74 1.09
C VAL A 184 8.14 -12.40 1.09
N PRO A 185 6.86 -12.34 0.69
CA PRO A 185 6.03 -11.14 0.73
C PRO A 185 5.95 -10.57 2.14
N GLN A 186 6.29 -9.30 2.31
CA GLN A 186 6.32 -8.62 3.60
C GLN A 186 5.66 -7.23 3.54
N GLY A 187 5.37 -6.72 2.34
CA GLY A 187 4.47 -5.58 2.20
C GLY A 187 4.13 -5.24 0.74
N LEU A 188 3.05 -4.49 0.54
CA LEU A 188 2.59 -4.04 -0.77
C LEU A 188 2.01 -2.64 -0.68
N GLU A 189 2.40 -1.76 -1.59
CA GLU A 189 1.92 -0.39 -1.66
C GLU A 189 1.75 0.04 -3.12
N HIS A 190 0.85 0.99 -3.40
CA HIS A 190 0.65 1.56 -4.71
C HIS A 190 0.68 3.08 -4.68
N HIS A 191 1.49 3.66 -5.56
CA HIS A 191 1.56 5.10 -5.68
C HIS A 191 1.90 5.49 -7.12
N ASN A 192 1.14 6.41 -7.69
CA ASN A 192 1.35 6.98 -9.03
C ASN A 192 1.51 5.92 -10.14
N GLY A 193 0.68 4.89 -10.11
CA GLY A 193 0.69 3.82 -11.12
C GLY A 193 1.83 2.81 -10.98
N LYS A 194 2.56 2.85 -9.87
CA LYS A 194 3.62 1.90 -9.53
C LYS A 194 3.22 1.07 -8.33
N ILE A 195 3.60 -0.19 -8.37
CA ILE A 195 3.42 -1.15 -7.30
C ILE A 195 4.78 -1.33 -6.62
N TYR A 196 4.83 -1.10 -5.32
CA TYR A 196 6.01 -1.27 -4.48
C TYR A 196 5.86 -2.58 -3.72
N PHE A 197 6.50 -3.64 -4.23
CA PHE A 197 6.43 -4.96 -3.64
C PHE A 197 7.62 -5.20 -2.72
N TYR A 198 7.35 -5.32 -1.42
CA TYR A 198 8.36 -5.41 -0.38
C TYR A 198 8.54 -6.86 0.10
N THR A 199 9.78 -7.35 0.01
CA THR A 199 10.15 -8.74 0.30
C THR A 199 11.54 -8.80 0.93
N ASN A 200 11.77 -9.54 2.02
CA ASN A 200 13.11 -9.78 2.62
C ASN A 200 14.11 -8.59 2.51
N SER A 201 13.75 -7.41 3.02
CA SER A 201 14.58 -6.18 2.90
C SER A 201 14.88 -5.73 1.47
N LYS A 202 13.95 -5.94 0.55
CA LYS A 202 14.05 -5.56 -0.87
C LYS A 202 12.72 -5.00 -1.36
N ILE A 203 12.75 -3.83 -1.98
CA ILE A 203 11.59 -3.23 -2.66
C ILE A 203 11.75 -3.43 -4.16
N THR A 204 10.83 -4.16 -4.78
CA THR A 204 10.72 -4.31 -6.23
C THR A 204 9.63 -3.38 -6.73
N VAL A 205 9.99 -2.45 -7.62
CA VAL A 205 9.06 -1.50 -8.25
C VAL A 205 8.56 -2.10 -9.55
N ILE A 206 7.24 -2.23 -9.68
CA ILE A 206 6.56 -2.93 -10.78
C ILE A 206 5.54 -1.98 -11.40
N ASP A 207 5.39 -1.99 -12.72
CA ASP A 207 4.25 -1.35 -13.37
C ASP A 207 2.98 -2.22 -13.32
N GLU A 208 1.83 -1.65 -13.66
CA GLU A 208 0.57 -2.40 -13.70
C GLU A 208 0.49 -3.43 -14.84
N LYS A 209 1.55 -3.61 -15.64
CA LYS A 209 1.67 -4.66 -16.65
C LYS A 209 2.52 -5.85 -16.16
N GLY A 210 3.16 -5.72 -15.00
CA GLY A 210 4.05 -6.75 -14.45
C GLY A 210 5.52 -6.59 -14.85
N ASN A 211 5.90 -5.47 -15.48
CA ASN A 211 7.30 -5.20 -15.76
C ASN A 211 7.99 -4.71 -14.49
N ILE A 212 9.08 -5.37 -14.11
CA ILE A 212 9.96 -4.90 -13.04
C ILE A 212 10.73 -3.69 -13.57
N LEU A 213 10.48 -2.53 -12.99
CA LEU A 213 11.12 -1.27 -13.37
C LEU A 213 12.44 -1.07 -12.62
N LYS A 214 12.46 -1.41 -11.33
CA LYS A 214 13.61 -1.19 -10.45
C LYS A 214 13.57 -2.13 -9.24
N THR A 215 14.72 -2.30 -8.60
CA THR A 215 14.83 -3.04 -7.34
C THR A 215 15.81 -2.33 -6.41
N HIS A 216 15.40 -2.17 -5.15
CA HIS A 216 16.19 -1.54 -4.09
C HIS A 216 16.43 -2.56 -2.98
N LYS A 217 17.69 -2.73 -2.57
CA LYS A 217 18.05 -3.56 -1.41
C LYS A 217 18.25 -2.66 -0.20
N LEU A 218 17.54 -2.92 0.88
CA LEU A 218 17.62 -2.17 2.13
C LEU A 218 18.62 -2.86 3.07
N LYS A 219 19.55 -2.09 3.64
CA LYS A 219 20.54 -2.59 4.60
C LYS A 219 20.11 -2.30 6.04
N ILE A 220 18.91 -2.76 6.41
CA ILE A 220 18.35 -2.58 7.75
C ILE A 220 18.30 -3.95 8.44
N LYS A 221 18.71 -4.00 9.72
CA LYS A 221 18.70 -5.23 10.54
C LYS A 221 17.29 -5.51 11.07
N GLY A 222 16.93 -6.78 11.15
CA GLY A 222 15.63 -7.28 11.63
C GLY A 222 14.77 -7.81 10.49
N GLU A 223 13.63 -8.38 10.82
CA GLU A 223 12.63 -8.81 9.84
C GLU A 223 11.83 -7.61 9.32
N SER A 224 11.59 -7.55 8.01
CA SER A 224 10.74 -6.54 7.36
C SER A 224 9.26 -6.79 7.66
N GLN A 225 8.50 -5.76 8.01
CA GLN A 225 7.10 -5.83 8.47
C GLN A 225 6.24 -4.72 7.83
N GLY A 226 6.04 -4.75 6.52
CA GLY A 226 5.19 -3.77 5.84
C GLY A 226 5.90 -2.55 5.27
N ILE A 227 5.21 -1.89 4.35
CA ILE A 227 5.62 -0.71 3.60
C ILE A 227 4.40 0.20 3.42
N THR A 228 4.59 1.52 3.45
CA THR A 228 3.54 2.45 3.03
C THR A 228 4.14 3.73 2.44
N VAL A 229 3.38 4.46 1.62
CA VAL A 229 3.72 5.80 1.18
C VAL A 229 3.11 6.82 2.12
N VAL A 230 3.95 7.66 2.71
CA VAL A 230 3.52 8.82 3.47
C VAL A 230 3.35 10.00 2.51
N ASP A 231 2.13 10.19 2.03
CA ASP A 231 1.77 11.26 1.09
C ASP A 231 1.45 12.57 1.83
N ASP A 232 2.49 13.18 2.41
CA ASP A 232 2.46 14.54 2.99
C ASP A 232 3.15 15.54 2.02
N LYS A 233 3.39 16.79 2.44
CA LYS A 233 4.03 17.85 1.63
C LYS A 233 5.29 17.41 0.87
N LYS A 234 6.03 16.46 1.43
CA LYS A 234 7.15 15.78 0.77
C LYS A 234 6.92 14.27 0.89
N PRO A 235 6.37 13.62 -0.15
CA PRO A 235 6.09 12.20 -0.11
C PRO A 235 7.35 11.35 0.09
N TYR A 236 7.25 10.27 0.86
CA TYR A 236 8.34 9.33 1.09
C TYR A 236 7.81 7.92 1.37
N ILE A 237 8.68 6.92 1.25
CA ILE A 237 8.34 5.54 1.62
C ILE A 237 8.71 5.29 3.09
N ALA A 238 7.76 4.79 3.86
CA ALA A 238 8.01 4.22 5.18
C ALA A 238 8.06 2.69 5.10
N VAL A 239 8.96 2.09 5.87
CA VAL A 239 9.03 0.62 6.05
C VAL A 239 9.14 0.29 7.52
N ALA A 240 8.52 -0.81 7.95
CA ALA A 240 8.66 -1.29 9.32
C ALA A 240 9.62 -2.48 9.41
N TYR A 241 10.27 -2.60 10.56
CA TYR A 241 11.16 -3.70 10.90
C TYR A 241 10.96 -4.15 12.34
N ASP A 242 11.04 -5.45 12.60
CA ASP A 242 11.08 -6.03 13.94
C ASP A 242 12.51 -6.02 14.54
N GLU A 243 12.65 -6.46 15.79
CA GLU A 243 13.87 -6.66 16.57
C GLU A 243 14.75 -5.41 16.77
N PRO A 244 14.29 -4.37 17.50
CA PRO A 244 12.91 -4.15 17.99
C PRO A 244 12.00 -3.53 16.92
N HIS A 245 10.69 -3.43 17.18
CA HIS A 245 9.75 -2.76 16.28
C HIS A 245 10.11 -1.29 16.03
N ARG A 246 10.33 -0.95 14.75
CA ARG A 246 10.83 0.36 14.29
C ARG A 246 10.18 0.72 12.97
N ILE A 247 9.94 2.01 12.78
CA ILE A 247 9.58 2.60 11.49
C ILE A 247 10.78 3.37 10.94
N PHE A 248 11.11 3.14 9.67
CA PHE A 248 12.12 3.87 8.94
C PHE A 248 11.48 4.72 7.83
N GLU A 249 12.11 5.84 7.54
CA GLU A 249 11.78 6.70 6.40
C GLU A 249 12.89 6.56 5.35
N LEU A 250 12.51 6.21 4.12
CA LEU A 250 13.39 6.14 2.96
C LEU A 250 13.29 7.49 2.24
N LYS A 251 14.37 8.26 2.28
CA LYS A 251 14.45 9.60 1.67
C LYS A 251 15.05 9.58 0.29
#